data_AF-A0AA47ES36-F1
#
_entry.id   AF-A0AA47ES36-F1
#
_cell.length_a   1.000
_cell.length_b   1.000
_cell.length_c   1.000
_cell.angle_alpha   90.00
_cell.angle_beta   90.00
_cell.angle_gamma   90.00
#
_symmetry.space_group_name_H-M   'P 1'
#
loop_
_entity.id
_entity.type
_entity.pdbx_description
1 polymer ?
#
loop_
_entity_poly.entity_id
_entity_poly.type
_entity_poly.pdbx_seq_one_letter_code
_entity_poly.pdbx_strand_id
1 'polypeptide(L)'
;MDILIPLVFVAALFGVHFYFQSRRHKQPSRLERFFAGLWLLIRRVACFGMALIFCGGGVYAVYQVAFEAAPLSTLFWLGFWLPIGYIFFHWGVYGRGYKQYDFLDDKPVHEGRKKRYGWRW
;
A
#
# COMPACT_ATOMS: atom_id res chain seq x y z
N MET A 1 -5.35 9.35 -27.65
CA MET A 1 -4.12 8.79 -27.03
C MET A 1 -4.28 8.60 -25.52
N ASP A 2 -5.42 9.01 -24.95
CA ASP A 2 -5.64 9.20 -23.52
C ASP A 2 -5.80 7.90 -22.73
N ILE A 3 -6.17 6.80 -23.39
CA ILE A 3 -6.31 5.47 -22.77
C ILE A 3 -5.00 4.68 -22.83
N LEU A 4 -4.10 5.02 -23.77
CA LEU A 4 -2.89 4.26 -24.03
C LEU A 4 -1.87 4.44 -22.90
N ILE A 5 -1.77 5.67 -22.37
CA ILE A 5 -0.91 6.01 -21.24
C ILE A 5 -1.28 5.25 -19.96
N PRO A 6 -2.54 5.29 -19.46
CA PRO A 6 -2.92 4.53 -18.28
C PRO A 6 -2.81 3.01 -18.49
N LEU A 7 -3.08 2.51 -19.70
CA LEU A 7 -2.98 1.08 -20.01
C LEU A 7 -1.53 0.60 -19.99
N VAL A 8 -0.59 1.36 -20.59
CA VAL A 8 0.85 1.08 -20.52
C VAL A 8 1.36 1.17 -19.08
N PHE A 9 0.89 2.16 -18.32
CA PHE A 9 1.23 2.29 -16.91
C PHE A 9 0.79 1.07 -16.10
N VAL A 10 -0.47 0.66 -16.22
CA VAL A 10 -1.00 -0.54 -15.54
C VAL A 10 -0.24 -1.80 -15.96
N ALA A 11 0.01 -1.98 -17.27
CA ALA A 11 0.80 -3.11 -17.78
C ALA A 11 2.23 -3.12 -17.20
N ALA A 12 2.87 -1.95 -17.04
CA ALA A 12 4.17 -1.83 -16.41
C ALA A 12 4.13 -2.23 -14.92
N LEU A 13 3.08 -1.84 -14.18
CA LEU A 13 2.91 -2.24 -12.77
C LEU A 13 2.80 -3.76 -12.63
N PHE A 14 1.98 -4.41 -13.47
CA PHE A 14 1.86 -5.87 -13.49
C PHE A 14 3.17 -6.53 -13.92
N GLY A 15 3.82 -6.02 -14.97
CA GLY A 15 5.09 -6.53 -15.47
C GLY A 15 6.20 -6.50 -14.42
N VAL A 16 6.31 -5.40 -13.66
CA VAL A 16 7.26 -5.27 -12.54
C VAL A 16 6.95 -6.30 -11.44
N HIS A 17 5.68 -6.51 -11.12
CA HIS A 17 5.28 -7.52 -10.15
C HIS A 17 5.67 -8.94 -10.59
N PHE A 18 5.36 -9.32 -11.82
CA PHE A 18 5.72 -10.63 -12.39
C PHE A 18 7.23 -10.81 -12.52
N TYR A 19 7.96 -9.75 -12.89
CA TYR A 19 9.42 -9.78 -12.96
C TYR A 19 10.05 -10.06 -11.59
N PHE A 20 9.62 -9.36 -10.54
CA PHE A 20 10.11 -9.65 -9.19
C PHE A 20 9.69 -11.03 -8.69
N GLN A 21 8.55 -11.55 -9.15
CA GLN A 21 8.09 -12.89 -8.80
C GLN A 21 8.93 -13.99 -9.46
N SER A 22 9.27 -13.86 -10.75
CA SER A 22 10.09 -14.86 -11.47
C SER A 22 11.55 -14.88 -11.00
N ARG A 23 12.06 -13.76 -10.47
CA ARG A 23 13.45 -13.61 -10.00
C ARG A 23 13.67 -13.94 -8.52
N ARG A 24 12.64 -14.35 -7.77
CA ARG A 24 12.69 -14.54 -6.30
C ARG A 24 13.88 -15.36 -5.82
N HIS A 25 14.24 -16.43 -6.54
CA HIS A 25 15.30 -17.36 -6.17
C HIS A 25 16.71 -16.97 -6.64
N LYS A 26 16.84 -15.91 -7.46
CA LYS A 26 18.13 -15.44 -7.97
C LYS A 26 18.69 -14.31 -7.10
N GLN A 27 20.01 -14.13 -7.09
CA GLN A 27 20.61 -12.97 -6.41
C GLN A 27 20.18 -11.67 -7.12
N PRO A 28 19.78 -10.63 -6.38
CA PRO A 28 19.33 -9.38 -6.97
C PRO A 28 20.51 -8.59 -7.55
N SER A 29 20.38 -8.19 -8.82
CA SER A 29 21.32 -7.27 -9.46
C SER A 29 21.21 -5.85 -8.85
N ARG A 30 22.21 -4.98 -9.10
CA ARG A 30 22.17 -3.59 -8.63
C ARG A 30 20.96 -2.82 -9.16
N LEU A 31 20.62 -3.01 -10.44
CA LEU A 31 19.43 -2.40 -11.05
C LEU A 31 18.14 -2.93 -10.42
N GLU A 32 18.07 -4.23 -10.14
CA GLU A 32 16.90 -4.82 -9.48
C GLU A 32 16.69 -4.24 -8.07
N ARG A 33 17.77 -4.01 -7.31
CA ARG A 33 17.68 -3.35 -6.00
C ARG A 33 17.18 -1.92 -6.12
N PHE A 34 17.64 -1.17 -7.11
CA PHE A 34 17.19 0.20 -7.37
C PHE A 34 15.69 0.23 -7.70
N PHE A 35 15.24 -0.58 -8.66
CA PHE A 35 13.82 -0.65 -9.01
C PHE A 35 12.96 -1.18 -7.86
N ALA A 36 13.46 -2.12 -7.05
CA ALA A 36 12.75 -2.61 -5.87
C ALA A 36 12.60 -1.50 -4.82
N GLY A 37 13.65 -0.69 -4.61
CA GLY A 37 13.58 0.49 -3.74
C GLY A 37 12.62 1.56 -4.26
N LEU A 38 12.66 1.85 -5.56
CA LEU A 38 11.72 2.79 -6.19
C LEU A 38 10.27 2.29 -6.06
N TRP A 39 10.05 1.01 -6.30
CA TRP A 39 8.74 0.36 -6.11
C TRP A 39 8.26 0.46 -4.65
N LEU A 40 9.16 0.20 -3.69
CA LEU A 40 8.84 0.34 -2.27
C LEU A 40 8.42 1.78 -1.93
N LEU A 41 9.13 2.78 -2.46
CA LEU A 41 8.81 4.20 -2.24
C LEU A 41 7.44 4.55 -2.82
N ILE A 42 7.21 4.24 -4.10
CA ILE A 42 5.93 4.50 -4.78
C ILE A 42 4.78 3.84 -4.01
N ARG A 43 4.95 2.58 -3.61
CA ARG A 43 3.96 1.86 -2.82
C ARG A 43 3.69 2.54 -1.49
N ARG A 44 4.73 2.93 -0.74
CA ARG A 44 4.58 3.61 0.55
C ARG A 44 3.84 4.93 0.42
N VAL A 45 4.21 5.76 -0.56
CA VAL A 45 3.55 7.04 -0.81
C VAL A 45 2.07 6.83 -1.15
N ALA A 46 1.76 5.91 -2.07
CA ALA A 46 0.38 5.62 -2.44
C ALA A 46 -0.44 5.07 -1.26
N CYS A 47 0.08 4.07 -0.55
CA CYS A 47 -0.60 3.45 0.59
C CYS A 47 -0.79 4.43 1.76
N PHE A 48 0.25 5.16 2.17
CA PHE A 48 0.13 6.11 3.26
C PHE A 48 -0.70 7.34 2.88
N GLY A 49 -0.67 7.79 1.62
CA GLY A 49 -1.58 8.82 1.13
C GLY A 49 -3.04 8.38 1.26
N MET A 50 -3.38 7.17 0.81
CA MET A 50 -4.73 6.63 0.99
C MET A 50 -5.11 6.45 2.45
N ALA A 51 -4.21 5.91 3.28
CA ALA A 51 -4.43 5.78 4.72
C ALA A 51 -4.73 7.13 5.38
N LEU A 52 -4.01 8.18 4.99
CA LEU A 52 -4.23 9.54 5.49
C LEU A 52 -5.59 10.11 5.05
N ILE A 53 -6.02 9.85 3.82
CA ILE A 53 -7.35 10.26 3.35
C ILE A 53 -8.45 9.58 4.18
N PHE A 54 -8.36 8.27 4.39
CA PHE A 54 -9.38 7.53 5.14
C PHE A 54 -9.39 7.88 6.63
N CYS A 55 -8.22 7.93 7.27
CA CYS A 55 -8.11 8.34 8.67
C CYS A 55 -8.52 9.80 8.86
N GLY A 56 -8.10 10.69 7.95
CA GLY A 56 -8.47 12.10 7.93
C GLY A 56 -9.97 12.30 7.77
N GLY A 57 -10.62 11.52 6.88
CA GLY A 57 -12.07 11.49 6.75
C GLY A 57 -12.77 11.09 8.05
N GLY A 58 -12.23 10.09 8.75
CA GLY A 58 -12.73 9.69 10.07
C GLY A 58 -12.63 10.80 11.11
N VAL A 59 -11.47 11.46 11.23
CA VAL A 59 -11.30 12.61 12.11
C VAL A 59 -12.25 13.75 11.73
N TYR A 60 -12.41 14.01 10.43
CA TYR A 60 -13.31 15.02 9.92
C TYR A 60 -14.77 14.74 10.29
N ALA A 61 -15.27 13.50 10.18
CA ALA A 61 -16.62 13.19 10.63
C ALA A 61 -16.84 13.40 12.13
N VAL A 62 -15.85 13.06 12.96
CA VAL A 62 -15.93 13.33 14.40
C VAL A 62 -16.01 14.85 14.64
N TYR A 63 -15.21 15.63 13.91
CA TYR A 63 -15.27 17.10 13.96
C TYR A 63 -16.65 17.64 13.55
N GLN A 64 -17.22 17.16 12.44
CA GLN A 64 -18.55 17.58 11.97
C GLN A 64 -19.64 17.31 13.03
N VAL A 65 -19.59 16.16 13.71
CA VAL A 65 -20.57 15.81 14.75
C VAL A 65 -20.35 16.62 16.03
N ALA A 66 -19.09 16.85 16.41
CA ALA A 66 -18.76 17.55 17.64
C ALA A 66 -18.97 19.08 17.55
N PHE A 67 -18.77 19.67 16.37
CA PHE A 67 -18.71 21.13 16.20
C PHE A 67 -19.65 21.71 15.14
N GLU A 68 -20.12 20.93 14.17
CA GLU A 68 -20.93 21.43 13.03
C GLU A 68 -22.35 20.87 12.99
N ALA A 69 -22.88 20.38 14.12
CA ALA A 69 -24.24 19.87 14.26
C ALA A 69 -24.62 18.74 13.27
N ALA A 70 -23.65 17.99 12.76
CA ALA A 70 -23.91 16.85 11.91
C ALA A 70 -24.62 15.71 12.68
N PRO A 71 -25.45 14.90 12.00
CA PRO A 71 -26.17 13.82 12.68
C PRO A 71 -25.21 12.76 13.21
N LEU A 72 -25.53 12.16 14.37
CA LEU A 72 -24.75 11.07 14.97
C LEU A 72 -24.58 9.87 14.04
N SER A 73 -25.51 9.66 13.09
CA SER A 73 -25.41 8.62 12.06
C SER A 73 -24.17 8.76 11.16
N THR A 74 -23.59 9.97 11.07
CA THR A 74 -22.33 10.22 10.36
C THR A 74 -21.19 9.38 10.94
N LEU A 75 -21.21 9.08 12.24
CA LEU A 75 -20.19 8.25 12.89
C LEU A 75 -20.20 6.79 12.42
N PHE A 76 -21.30 6.30 11.84
CA PHE A 76 -21.33 4.94 11.27
C PHE A 76 -20.31 4.75 10.13
N TRP A 77 -19.97 5.83 9.42
CA TRP A 77 -18.92 5.79 8.39
C TRP A 77 -17.53 5.51 8.95
N LEU A 78 -17.28 5.71 10.25
CA LEU A 78 -16.03 5.29 10.89
C LEU A 78 -15.80 3.79 10.78
N GLY A 79 -16.87 3.00 10.83
CA GLY A 79 -16.82 1.54 10.63
C GLY A 79 -16.36 1.14 9.23
N PHE A 80 -16.43 2.06 8.25
CA PHE A 80 -15.93 1.84 6.90
C PHE A 80 -14.53 2.46 6.71
N TRP A 81 -14.34 3.72 7.11
CA TRP A 81 -13.08 4.42 6.84
C TRP A 81 -11.91 3.90 7.68
N LEU A 82 -12.10 3.61 8.97
CA LEU A 82 -10.98 3.18 9.82
C LEU A 82 -10.41 1.81 9.40
N PRO A 83 -11.22 0.77 9.12
CA PRO A 83 -10.68 -0.51 8.65
C PRO A 83 -9.97 -0.38 7.31
N ILE A 84 -10.50 0.42 6.38
CA ILE A 84 -9.87 0.62 5.08
C ILE A 84 -8.55 1.39 5.23
N GLY A 85 -8.53 2.47 6.02
CA GLY A 85 -7.32 3.21 6.35
C GLY A 85 -6.25 2.32 6.97
N TYR A 86 -6.64 1.42 7.88
CA TYR A 86 -5.75 0.43 8.47
C TYR A 86 -5.17 -0.54 7.43
N ILE A 87 -5.98 -1.06 6.50
CA ILE A 87 -5.49 -1.94 5.42
C ILE A 87 -4.43 -1.24 4.57
N PHE A 88 -4.68 0.01 4.18
CA PHE A 88 -3.72 0.80 3.42
C PHE A 88 -2.45 1.07 4.23
N PHE A 89 -2.57 1.40 5.52
CA PHE A 89 -1.42 1.57 6.40
C PHE A 89 -0.58 0.30 6.48
N HIS A 90 -1.21 -0.85 6.75
CA HIS A 90 -0.56 -2.17 6.85
C HIS A 90 0.17 -2.53 5.56
N TRP A 91 -0.46 -2.34 4.39
CA TRP A 91 0.18 -2.57 3.10
C TRP A 91 1.27 -1.53 2.76
N GLY A 92 1.19 -0.31 3.30
CA GLY A 92 2.29 0.65 3.20
C GLY A 92 3.54 0.16 3.92
N VAL A 93 3.36 -0.34 5.15
CA VAL A 93 4.45 -0.87 5.99
C VAL A 93 5.05 -2.13 5.37
N TYR A 94 4.26 -3.21 5.31
CA TYR A 94 4.76 -4.54 4.94
C TYR A 94 4.64 -4.79 3.42
N GLY A 95 3.54 -4.33 2.83
CA GLY A 95 3.10 -4.74 1.51
C GLY A 95 2.43 -6.10 1.54
N ARG A 96 2.14 -6.64 0.36
CA ARG A 96 1.48 -7.94 0.23
C ARG A 96 2.46 -9.10 0.23
N GLY A 97 2.15 -10.11 1.03
CA GLY A 97 2.75 -11.43 1.09
C GLY A 97 2.43 -12.26 -0.15
N TYR A 98 2.72 -13.55 -0.09
CA TYR A 98 2.42 -14.49 -1.16
C TYR A 98 1.02 -15.08 -1.04
N LYS A 99 0.53 -15.22 0.18
CA LYS A 99 -0.83 -15.70 0.46
C LYS A 99 -1.81 -14.54 0.42
N GLN A 100 -2.76 -14.59 -0.51
CA GLN A 100 -3.68 -13.46 -0.76
C GLN A 100 -4.61 -13.10 0.41
N TYR A 101 -4.81 -14.00 1.36
CA TYR A 101 -5.76 -13.88 2.49
C TYR A 101 -5.09 -14.02 3.88
N ASP A 102 -3.76 -14.05 3.93
CA ASP A 102 -3.02 -14.26 5.17
C ASP A 102 -2.20 -13.01 5.51
N PHE A 103 -2.76 -12.13 6.34
CA PHE A 103 -2.09 -10.91 6.79
C PHE A 103 -0.84 -11.20 7.64
N LEU A 104 -0.72 -12.41 8.20
CA LEU A 104 0.46 -12.82 8.96
C LEU A 104 1.65 -13.15 8.06
N ASP A 105 1.41 -13.44 6.77
CA ASP A 105 2.45 -13.69 5.76
C ASP A 105 3.12 -12.39 5.28
N ASP A 106 2.46 -11.24 5.43
CA ASP A 106 2.96 -9.96 4.93
C ASP A 106 4.28 -9.54 5.59
N LYS A 107 4.37 -9.67 6.92
CA LYS A 107 5.56 -9.32 7.71
C LYS A 107 6.78 -10.18 7.37
N PRO A 108 6.75 -11.53 7.42
CA PRO A 108 7.91 -12.36 7.09
C PRO A 108 8.35 -12.17 5.63
N VAL A 109 7.41 -11.97 4.70
CA VAL A 109 7.73 -11.66 3.30
C VAL A 109 8.40 -10.29 3.18
N HIS A 110 7.96 -9.29 3.94
CA HIS A 110 8.61 -7.98 4.00
C HIS A 110 10.06 -8.09 4.49
N GLU A 111 10.31 -8.79 5.60
CA GLU A 111 11.65 -8.98 6.15
C GLU A 111 12.56 -9.74 5.16
N GLY A 112 12.03 -10.74 4.46
CA GLY A 112 12.75 -11.43 3.39
C GLY A 112 13.18 -10.50 2.25
N ARG A 113 12.28 -9.60 1.82
CA ARG A 113 12.58 -8.57 0.80
C ARG A 113 13.57 -7.55 1.32
N LYS A 114 13.44 -7.11 2.58
CA LYS A 114 14.34 -6.19 3.26
C LYS A 114 15.78 -6.71 3.26
N LYS A 115 15.96 -7.97 3.67
CA LYS A 115 17.27 -8.66 3.63
C LYS A 115 17.80 -8.83 2.21
N ARG A 116 16.96 -9.24 1.26
CA ARG A 116 17.35 -9.47 -0.14
C ARG A 116 17.84 -8.19 -0.82
N TYR A 117 17.11 -7.09 -0.67
CA TYR A 117 17.40 -5.83 -1.34
C TYR A 117 18.30 -4.88 -0.53
N GLY A 118 18.57 -5.19 0.74
CA GLY A 118 19.37 -4.35 1.63
C GLY A 118 18.64 -3.09 2.08
N TRP A 119 17.31 -3.15 2.22
CA TRP A 119 16.53 -2.02 2.72
C TRP A 119 16.78 -1.81 4.22
N ARG A 120 16.89 -0.55 4.64
CA ARG A 120 17.09 -0.20 6.06
C ARG A 120 15.76 -0.13 6.83
N TRP A 121 14.67 0.11 6.12
CA TRP A 121 13.32 0.37 6.65
C TRP A 121 12.27 -0.50 5.99
#